data_AF-A0A7C6UEX9-F1
#
_entry.id   AF-A0A7C6UEX9-F1
#
_cell.length_a   1.000
_cell.length_b   1.000
_cell.length_c   1.000
_cell.angle_alpha   90.00
_cell.angle_beta   90.00
_cell.angle_gamma   90.00
#
_symmetry.space_group_name_H-M   'P 1'
#
loop_
_entity.id
_entity.type
_entity.pdbx_description
1 polymer ?
#
loop_
_entity_poly.entity_id
_entity_poly.type
_entity_poly.pdbx_seq_one_letter_code
_entity_poly.pdbx_strand_id
1 'polypeptide(L)'
;MVADTRQRKQIGGSMERSSGIFLHITSLESPHGIGTLGECAYRFADFLKRAGQSYWQILPLGVTGYGDSPYQPYSSFAGNPLLIDLDMLVEEGLLMPADLETLPPVRDAASVDYDAVRDSRRQLLLTAYRRSGTTVRRAVQAFAAEQADWLSDYSLYMALKERYGGGSWQDWPEPVRLRQRKALEDAARELADEAGFHDFLQYLFFRQLHALKTYVNDLGIRLIGDLPIYSSEDSADVWAHPELFALNEDLRASHISGVPPDYFSPDGQLWGNPLYNWPAHKATKYEWWMKRIGALRRCADVVRIDHFRGFWNYWCVPAGAATAKEGTWRFGPGMNFVRAIQSTFPDVPVIAEDLGLLSAGARSFVRDSGYPGMNVLQFSFNATRPASGAPHTFSENSVCYTGTHDNTTSLAWYREISNADRAHAKRYMGLNEEEGPVRGLIRSGMASASRLFIAPMQDWLELDAEARMNTPGTVGCNWQWRMLPGQRSGQLAADIRRVTRTFGRIPKARRRKR
;
A
#
# COMPACT_ATOMS: atom_id res chain seq x y z
N MET A 1 9.35 -37.15 31.76
CA MET A 1 10.40 -36.86 30.76
C MET A 1 9.98 -35.64 29.98
N VAL A 2 10.79 -34.59 30.10
CA VAL A 2 10.53 -33.21 29.67
C VAL A 2 10.46 -33.15 28.15
N ALA A 3 9.31 -32.72 27.61
CA ALA A 3 9.16 -32.47 26.19
C ALA A 3 9.87 -31.16 25.82
N ASP A 4 10.90 -31.31 25.00
CA ASP A 4 11.77 -30.31 24.39
C ASP A 4 10.96 -29.12 23.83
N THR A 5 10.90 -28.04 24.60
CA THR A 5 10.32 -26.76 24.20
C THR A 5 11.35 -26.02 23.33
N ARG A 6 11.56 -26.52 22.11
CA ARG A 6 12.38 -25.80 21.13
C ARG A 6 11.72 -24.45 20.86
N GLN A 7 12.37 -23.38 21.29
CA GLN A 7 12.19 -22.04 20.74
C GLN A 7 12.16 -22.16 19.22
N ARG A 8 10.97 -22.07 18.62
CA ARG A 8 10.85 -21.85 17.19
C ARG A 8 11.55 -20.53 16.92
N LYS A 9 12.71 -20.57 16.25
CA LYS A 9 13.35 -19.37 15.72
C LYS A 9 12.28 -18.59 14.95
N GLN A 10 12.05 -17.34 15.34
CA GLN A 10 11.32 -16.39 14.51
C GLN A 10 11.99 -16.40 13.13
N ILE A 11 11.25 -16.83 12.11
CA ILE A 11 11.67 -16.79 10.71
C ILE A 11 11.33 -15.37 10.23
N GLY A 12 12.33 -14.65 9.71
CA GLY A 12 12.31 -13.19 9.61
C GLY A 12 12.84 -12.55 10.89
N GLY A 13 13.91 -11.75 10.80
CA GLY A 13 14.58 -11.17 11.97
C GLY A 13 13.60 -10.50 12.93
N SER A 14 13.67 -10.88 14.21
CA SER A 14 12.86 -10.31 15.30
C SER A 14 12.77 -8.79 15.18
N MET A 15 11.59 -8.24 14.87
CA MET A 15 11.40 -6.79 14.86
C MET A 15 11.72 -6.22 16.25
N GLU A 16 12.66 -5.27 16.32
CA GLU A 16 12.94 -4.58 17.57
C GLU A 16 11.76 -3.70 17.98
N ARG A 17 11.62 -3.47 19.29
CA ARG A 17 10.62 -2.53 19.81
C ARG A 17 10.87 -1.14 19.21
N SER A 18 9.93 -0.65 18.42
CA SER A 18 10.09 0.53 17.56
C SER A 18 8.76 1.21 17.27
N SER A 19 8.80 2.38 16.63
CA SER A 19 7.63 3.07 16.09
C SER A 19 7.86 3.60 14.68
N GLY A 20 6.77 3.91 13.99
CA GLY A 20 6.77 4.57 12.70
C GLY A 20 5.53 5.42 12.46
N ILE A 21 5.52 6.10 11.32
CA ILE A 21 4.38 6.92 10.88
C ILE A 21 3.86 6.37 9.56
N PHE A 22 2.54 6.30 9.44
CA PHE A 22 1.86 6.05 8.18
C PHE A 22 1.54 7.39 7.50
N LEU A 23 2.08 7.57 6.29
CA LEU A 23 1.78 8.71 5.43
C LEU A 23 2.09 8.30 3.98
N HIS A 24 1.08 8.22 3.11
CA HIS A 24 1.36 7.89 1.72
C HIS A 24 2.05 9.06 0.99
N ILE A 25 2.78 8.76 -0.08
CA ILE A 25 3.56 9.76 -0.84
C ILE A 25 2.64 10.85 -1.39
N THR A 26 1.43 10.51 -1.85
CA THR A 26 0.46 11.48 -2.39
C THR A 26 0.07 12.56 -1.39
N SER A 27 0.06 12.20 -0.10
CA SER A 27 -0.31 13.08 1.01
C SER A 27 0.81 14.02 1.46
N LEU A 28 2.01 13.92 0.88
CA LEU A 28 3.10 14.84 1.19
C LEU A 28 2.78 16.25 0.69
N GLU A 29 3.26 17.23 1.46
CA GLU A 29 3.22 18.64 1.12
C GLU A 29 4.08 18.88 -0.12
N SER A 30 3.46 19.31 -1.22
CA SER A 30 4.13 19.52 -2.51
C SER A 30 3.48 20.70 -3.26
N PRO A 31 4.27 21.53 -3.97
CA PRO A 31 3.75 22.67 -4.73
C PRO A 31 2.95 22.25 -5.97
N HIS A 32 3.11 21.01 -6.44
CA HIS A 32 2.59 20.55 -7.75
C HIS A 32 1.35 19.65 -7.64
N GLY A 33 0.44 19.99 -6.72
CA GLY A 33 -0.90 19.36 -6.58
C GLY A 33 -0.95 17.96 -5.95
N ILE A 34 0.17 17.23 -5.92
CA ILE A 34 0.30 15.90 -5.30
C ILE A 34 1.72 15.73 -4.74
N GLY A 35 1.85 15.00 -3.63
CA GLY A 35 3.16 14.61 -3.12
C GLY A 35 3.91 13.65 -4.07
N THR A 36 5.23 13.77 -4.10
CA THR A 36 6.12 13.11 -5.08
C THR A 36 7.31 12.44 -4.39
N LEU A 37 8.14 11.75 -5.18
CA LEU A 37 9.40 11.13 -4.73
C LEU A 37 10.58 12.11 -4.58
N GLY A 38 10.33 13.42 -4.75
CA GLY A 38 11.34 14.48 -4.68
C GLY A 38 11.43 15.14 -3.31
N GLU A 39 11.78 16.42 -3.26
CA GLU A 39 12.19 17.12 -2.04
C GLU A 39 11.21 16.95 -0.86
N CYS A 40 9.91 16.93 -1.12
CA CYS A 40 8.89 16.70 -0.09
C CYS A 40 9.07 15.38 0.67
N ALA A 41 9.43 14.30 -0.02
CA ALA A 41 9.69 12.99 0.57
C ALA A 41 11.01 12.95 1.36
N TYR A 42 12.08 13.57 0.84
CA TYR A 42 13.36 13.68 1.57
C TYR A 42 13.20 14.46 2.87
N ARG A 43 12.50 15.60 2.82
CA ARG A 43 12.21 16.42 4.00
C ARG A 43 11.32 15.68 5.02
N PHE A 44 10.42 14.81 4.57
CA PHE A 44 9.64 13.95 5.46
C PHE A 44 10.50 12.86 6.11
N ALA A 45 11.43 12.25 5.37
CA ALA A 45 12.40 11.32 5.93
C ALA A 45 13.26 11.98 7.03
N ASP A 46 13.71 13.22 6.82
CA ASP A 46 14.41 13.99 7.85
C ASP A 46 13.54 14.29 9.06
N PHE A 47 12.26 14.58 8.84
CA PHE A 47 11.29 14.76 9.92
C PHE A 47 11.14 13.48 10.75
N LEU A 48 10.98 12.32 10.11
CA LEU A 48 10.93 11.02 10.77
C LEU A 48 12.18 10.74 11.60
N LYS A 49 13.35 11.07 11.06
CA LYS A 49 14.63 10.94 11.78
C LYS A 49 14.65 11.81 13.04
N ARG A 50 14.25 13.08 12.93
CA ARG A 50 14.15 14.01 14.06
C ARG A 50 13.10 13.57 15.08
N ALA A 51 12.01 12.98 14.62
CA ALA A 51 10.94 12.42 15.44
C ALA A 51 11.30 11.06 16.09
N GLY A 52 12.50 10.53 15.81
CA GLY A 52 12.97 9.26 16.38
C GLY A 52 12.21 8.04 15.86
N GLN A 53 11.67 8.09 14.65
CA GLN A 53 10.94 6.98 14.03
C GLN A 53 11.91 6.03 13.32
N SER A 54 11.56 4.74 13.31
CA SER A 54 12.32 3.68 12.63
C SER A 54 11.64 3.19 11.36
N TYR A 55 10.38 3.56 11.15
CA TYR A 55 9.59 3.10 10.01
C TYR A 55 8.76 4.21 9.38
N TRP A 56 8.62 4.14 8.06
CA TRP A 56 7.67 4.89 7.27
C TRP A 56 6.79 3.92 6.51
N GLN A 57 5.49 3.91 6.79
CA GLN A 57 4.53 3.08 6.06
C GLN A 57 3.83 3.87 4.96
N ILE A 58 3.74 3.25 3.79
CA ILE A 58 3.08 3.78 2.60
C ILE A 58 2.04 2.78 2.09
N LEU A 59 1.05 3.29 1.35
CA LEU A 59 0.13 2.49 0.55
C LEU A 59 0.84 1.92 -0.69
N PRO A 60 0.19 1.00 -1.45
CA PRO A 60 0.72 0.52 -2.72
C PRO A 60 1.13 1.67 -3.66
N LEU A 61 2.20 1.47 -4.43
CA LEU A 61 2.76 2.49 -5.32
C LEU A 61 2.32 2.32 -6.78
N GLY A 62 1.36 1.44 -7.04
CA GLY A 62 0.94 1.06 -8.40
C GLY A 62 0.21 2.17 -9.14
N VAL A 63 0.22 2.10 -10.48
CA VAL A 63 -0.57 3.01 -11.33
C VAL A 63 -2.05 2.79 -11.06
N THR A 64 -2.70 3.79 -10.47
CA THR A 64 -4.09 3.69 -10.04
C THR A 64 -5.06 3.69 -11.22
N GLY A 65 -6.06 2.83 -11.16
CA GLY A 65 -7.18 2.81 -12.11
C GLY A 65 -8.35 3.67 -11.64
N TYR A 66 -9.56 3.15 -11.83
CA TYR A 66 -10.80 3.82 -11.46
C TYR A 66 -10.86 4.16 -9.96
N GLY A 67 -11.35 5.36 -9.62
CA GLY A 67 -11.50 5.81 -8.23
C GLY A 67 -10.18 6.09 -7.50
N ASP A 68 -9.06 6.15 -8.23
CA ASP A 68 -7.72 6.49 -7.74
C ASP A 68 -7.21 5.58 -6.60
N SER A 69 -7.79 4.39 -6.46
CA SER A 69 -7.45 3.46 -5.39
C SER A 69 -6.08 2.80 -5.63
N PRO A 70 -5.12 2.92 -4.68
CA PRO A 70 -3.86 2.18 -4.73
C PRO A 70 -4.04 0.65 -4.70
N TYR A 71 -5.20 0.16 -4.26
CA TYR A 71 -5.54 -1.26 -4.20
C TYR A 71 -6.15 -1.80 -5.49
N GLN A 72 -6.36 -0.94 -6.49
CA GLN A 72 -6.82 -1.33 -7.83
C GLN A 72 -5.87 -0.83 -8.93
N PRO A 73 -4.59 -1.24 -8.92
CA PRO A 73 -3.65 -0.77 -9.92
C PRO A 73 -3.81 -1.50 -11.27
N TYR A 74 -3.40 -0.84 -12.36
CA TYR A 74 -3.29 -1.47 -13.69
C TYR A 74 -2.17 -2.52 -13.78
N SER A 75 -1.28 -2.57 -12.80
CA SER A 75 -0.23 -3.58 -12.69
C SER A 75 0.22 -3.74 -11.24
N SER A 76 0.51 -4.98 -10.87
CA SER A 76 1.13 -5.35 -9.59
C SER A 76 2.62 -5.00 -9.51
N PHE A 77 3.23 -4.58 -10.62
CA PHE A 77 4.66 -4.36 -10.76
C PHE A 77 5.01 -2.90 -11.05
N ALA A 78 4.22 -2.24 -11.90
CA ALA A 78 4.46 -0.87 -12.32
C ALA A 78 4.31 0.13 -11.17
N GLY A 79 5.08 1.22 -11.20
CA GLY A 79 4.96 2.35 -10.29
C GLY A 79 4.16 3.51 -10.88
N ASN A 80 3.50 4.28 -10.02
CA ASN A 80 2.62 5.38 -10.39
C ASN A 80 3.38 6.60 -10.94
N PRO A 81 3.23 6.96 -12.23
CA PRO A 81 3.90 8.13 -12.81
C PRO A 81 3.52 9.46 -12.16
N LEU A 82 2.37 9.54 -11.48
CA LEU A 82 1.98 10.75 -10.76
C LEU A 82 2.91 11.07 -9.59
N LEU A 83 3.69 10.10 -9.11
CA LEU A 83 4.65 10.28 -8.02
C LEU A 83 6.03 10.74 -8.50
N ILE A 84 6.26 10.80 -9.82
CA ILE A 84 7.50 11.33 -10.39
C ILE A 84 7.61 12.82 -10.02
N ASP A 85 8.74 13.20 -9.48
CA ASP A 85 9.04 14.58 -9.16
C ASP A 85 9.49 15.36 -10.38
N LEU A 86 8.81 16.48 -10.67
CA LEU A 86 9.04 17.30 -11.85
C LEU A 86 10.25 18.23 -11.67
N ASP A 87 10.53 18.68 -10.45
CA ASP A 87 11.66 19.57 -10.18
C ASP A 87 12.98 18.81 -10.40
N MET A 88 13.04 17.54 -10.01
CA MET A 88 14.17 16.66 -10.36
C MET A 88 14.35 16.52 -11.88
N LEU A 89 13.27 16.50 -12.67
CA LEU A 89 13.40 16.45 -14.14
C LEU A 89 13.93 17.78 -14.71
N VAL A 90 13.69 18.90 -14.03
CA VAL A 90 14.30 20.19 -14.36
C VAL A 90 15.80 20.17 -14.05
N GLU A 91 16.18 19.67 -12.88
CA GLU A 91 17.60 19.52 -12.47
C GLU A 91 18.38 18.63 -13.45
N GLU A 92 17.73 17.60 -13.99
CA GLU A 92 18.31 16.69 -14.98
C GLU A 92 18.29 17.24 -16.42
N GLY A 93 17.70 18.41 -16.66
CA GLY A 93 17.58 19.02 -17.99
C GLY A 93 16.60 18.32 -18.93
N LEU A 94 15.73 17.45 -18.41
CA LEU A 94 14.64 16.82 -19.16
C LEU A 94 13.44 17.77 -19.31
N LEU A 95 13.24 18.64 -18.31
CA LEU A 95 12.32 19.78 -18.32
C LEU A 95 13.10 21.08 -18.12
N MET A 96 12.45 22.19 -18.42
CA MET A 96 12.90 23.55 -18.12
C MET A 96 11.98 24.16 -17.07
N PRO A 97 12.44 25.13 -16.26
CA PRO A 97 11.58 25.81 -15.28
C PRO A 97 10.30 26.39 -15.91
N ALA A 98 10.42 26.93 -17.13
CA ALA A 98 9.30 27.49 -17.89
C ALA A 98 8.23 26.46 -18.29
N ASP A 99 8.57 25.16 -18.39
CA ASP A 99 7.56 24.14 -18.66
C ASP A 99 6.64 23.97 -17.43
N LEU A 100 7.16 24.15 -16.20
CA LEU A 100 6.35 24.01 -14.99
C LEU A 100 5.33 25.15 -14.81
N GLU A 101 5.53 26.28 -15.51
CA GLU A 101 4.56 27.39 -15.53
C GLU A 101 3.23 27.00 -16.20
N THR A 102 3.18 25.90 -16.96
CA THR A 102 1.93 25.39 -17.54
C THR A 102 1.08 24.58 -16.56
N LEU A 103 1.59 24.29 -15.36
CA LEU A 103 0.82 23.58 -14.34
C LEU A 103 -0.35 24.45 -13.85
N PRO A 104 -1.55 23.87 -13.68
CA PRO A 104 -2.66 24.59 -13.10
C PRO A 104 -2.35 24.96 -11.64
N PRO A 105 -2.87 26.09 -11.13
CA PRO A 105 -2.73 26.43 -9.72
C PRO A 105 -3.38 25.35 -8.85
N VAL A 106 -2.75 25.03 -7.73
CA VAL A 106 -3.31 24.11 -6.74
C VAL A 106 -4.58 24.73 -6.15
N ARG A 107 -5.73 24.10 -6.42
CA ARG A 107 -7.05 24.57 -5.96
C ARG A 107 -7.24 24.41 -4.47
N ASP A 108 -6.79 23.28 -3.93
CA ASP A 108 -6.83 22.95 -2.51
C ASP A 108 -5.51 22.29 -2.10
N ALA A 109 -4.84 22.84 -1.09
CA ALA A 109 -3.58 22.31 -0.58
C ALA A 109 -3.77 21.06 0.29
N ALA A 110 -4.98 20.84 0.83
CA ALA A 110 -5.32 19.69 1.69
C ALA A 110 -5.82 18.48 0.89
N SER A 111 -6.02 18.61 -0.42
CA SER A 111 -6.64 17.58 -1.26
C SER A 111 -5.90 17.42 -2.61
N VAL A 112 -5.89 16.21 -3.16
CA VAL A 112 -5.40 15.92 -4.51
C VAL A 112 -6.56 16.04 -5.50
N ASP A 113 -6.45 16.92 -6.49
CA ASP A 113 -7.30 16.91 -7.69
C ASP A 113 -6.66 15.97 -8.72
N TYR A 114 -7.01 14.67 -8.64
CA TYR A 114 -6.36 13.62 -9.43
C TYR A 114 -6.49 13.82 -10.93
N ASP A 115 -7.62 14.33 -11.41
CA ASP A 115 -7.83 14.60 -12.84
C ASP A 115 -6.93 15.73 -13.32
N ALA A 116 -6.91 16.87 -12.61
CA ALA A 116 -6.02 17.99 -12.95
C ALA A 116 -4.54 17.59 -12.90
N VAL A 117 -4.14 16.79 -11.91
CA VAL A 117 -2.78 16.28 -11.76
C VAL A 117 -2.42 15.32 -12.89
N ARG A 118 -3.31 14.39 -13.26
CA ARG A 118 -3.06 13.40 -14.32
C ARG A 118 -2.89 14.07 -15.68
N ASP A 119 -3.78 14.99 -16.02
CA ASP A 119 -3.77 15.66 -17.32
C ASP A 119 -2.53 16.55 -17.49
N SER A 120 -2.26 17.41 -16.50
CA SER A 120 -1.14 18.35 -16.55
C SER A 120 0.21 17.63 -16.54
N ARG A 121 0.39 16.60 -15.70
CA ARG A 121 1.65 15.85 -15.62
C ARG A 121 1.91 15.01 -16.86
N ARG A 122 0.89 14.42 -17.48
CA ARG A 122 1.07 13.61 -18.70
C ARG A 122 1.74 14.43 -19.81
N GLN A 123 1.33 15.70 -19.99
CA GLN A 123 1.93 16.58 -21.01
C GLN A 123 3.40 16.91 -20.74
N LEU A 124 3.74 17.16 -19.47
CA LEU A 124 5.13 17.43 -19.07
C LEU A 124 6.00 16.19 -19.21
N LEU A 125 5.51 15.03 -18.78
CA LEU A 125 6.26 13.78 -18.91
C LEU A 125 6.48 13.39 -20.38
N LEU A 126 5.52 13.67 -21.27
CA LEU A 126 5.69 13.49 -22.71
C LEU A 126 6.74 14.47 -23.28
N THR A 127 6.79 15.70 -22.77
CA THR A 127 7.83 16.67 -23.12
C THR A 127 9.22 16.18 -22.70
N ALA A 128 9.34 15.67 -21.47
CA ALA A 128 10.58 15.05 -20.97
C ALA A 128 11.00 13.84 -21.82
N TYR A 129 10.04 12.99 -22.22
CA TYR A 129 10.30 11.85 -23.11
C TYR A 129 10.82 12.30 -24.49
N ARG A 130 10.19 13.30 -25.10
CA ARG A 130 10.62 13.85 -26.41
C ARG A 130 12.01 14.47 -26.35
N ARG A 131 12.34 15.17 -25.26
CA ARG A 131 13.65 15.79 -25.04
C ARG A 131 14.72 14.80 -24.58
N SER A 132 14.37 13.55 -24.26
CA SER A 132 15.34 12.56 -23.80
C SER A 132 16.45 12.35 -24.82
N GLY A 133 17.68 12.65 -24.42
CA GLY A 133 18.88 12.44 -25.23
C GLY A 133 19.30 10.97 -25.27
N THR A 134 20.34 10.67 -26.06
CA THR A 134 20.84 9.29 -26.26
C THR A 134 21.19 8.58 -24.95
N THR A 135 21.76 9.27 -23.98
CA THR A 135 22.14 8.69 -22.68
C THR A 135 20.92 8.17 -21.91
N VAL A 136 19.86 8.98 -21.81
CA VAL A 136 18.63 8.60 -21.11
C VAL A 136 17.93 7.47 -21.85
N ARG A 137 17.82 7.54 -23.19
CA ARG A 137 17.22 6.47 -23.99
C ARG A 137 17.94 5.14 -23.81
N ARG A 138 19.27 5.13 -23.74
CA ARG A 138 20.05 3.90 -23.45
C ARG A 138 19.79 3.36 -22.05
N ALA A 139 19.66 4.23 -21.05
CA ALA A 139 19.34 3.83 -19.68
C ALA A 139 17.93 3.22 -19.60
N VAL A 140 16.95 3.80 -20.31
CA VAL A 140 15.59 3.25 -20.43
C VAL A 140 15.63 1.88 -21.10
N GLN A 141 16.37 1.70 -22.19
CA GLN A 141 16.50 0.40 -22.86
C GLN A 141 17.14 -0.66 -21.96
N ALA A 142 18.18 -0.30 -21.19
CA ALA A 142 18.81 -1.21 -20.23
C ALA A 142 17.84 -1.62 -19.11
N PHE A 143 17.08 -0.65 -18.57
CA PHE A 143 16.02 -0.91 -17.60
C PHE A 143 14.92 -1.79 -18.18
N ALA A 144 14.51 -1.53 -19.43
CA ALA A 144 13.50 -2.33 -20.13
C ALA A 144 13.94 -3.79 -20.30
N ALA A 145 15.20 -4.01 -20.65
CA ALA A 145 15.78 -5.34 -20.73
C ALA A 145 15.85 -6.05 -19.37
N GLU A 146 16.18 -5.33 -18.29
CA GLU A 146 16.23 -5.88 -16.93
C GLU A 146 14.83 -6.24 -16.39
N GLN A 147 13.81 -5.46 -16.76
CA GLN A 147 12.43 -5.64 -16.30
C GLN A 147 11.52 -6.34 -17.33
N ALA A 148 12.09 -6.96 -18.37
CA ALA A 148 11.36 -7.52 -19.51
C ALA A 148 10.26 -8.52 -19.11
N ASP A 149 10.43 -9.22 -17.98
CA ASP A 149 9.47 -10.19 -17.43
C ASP A 149 8.06 -9.62 -17.19
N TRP A 150 7.91 -8.32 -16.99
CA TRP A 150 6.60 -7.68 -16.73
C TRP A 150 6.40 -6.39 -17.52
N LEU A 151 7.49 -5.67 -17.82
CA LEU A 151 7.42 -4.33 -18.37
C LEU A 151 6.94 -4.34 -19.83
N SER A 152 7.34 -5.32 -20.64
CA SER A 152 6.89 -5.39 -22.04
C SER A 152 5.37 -5.58 -22.14
N ASP A 153 4.80 -6.42 -21.28
CA ASP A 153 3.35 -6.62 -21.21
C ASP A 153 2.65 -5.37 -20.66
N TYR A 154 3.19 -4.75 -19.61
CA TYR A 154 2.61 -3.53 -19.04
C TYR A 154 2.61 -2.36 -20.03
N SER A 155 3.74 -2.09 -20.69
CA SER A 155 3.87 -0.94 -21.60
C SER A 155 3.01 -1.12 -22.84
N LEU A 156 2.93 -2.33 -23.40
CA LEU A 156 2.00 -2.63 -24.49
C LEU A 156 0.54 -2.53 -24.03
N TYR A 157 0.21 -3.05 -22.85
CA TYR A 157 -1.14 -2.93 -22.26
C TYR A 157 -1.56 -1.46 -22.14
N MET A 158 -0.70 -0.60 -21.60
CA MET A 158 -1.02 0.83 -21.43
C MET A 158 -1.18 1.54 -22.78
N ALA A 159 -0.30 1.25 -23.75
CA ALA A 159 -0.42 1.82 -25.10
C ALA A 159 -1.70 1.37 -25.82
N LEU A 160 -2.07 0.10 -25.70
CA LEU A 160 -3.34 -0.43 -26.21
C LEU A 160 -4.54 0.20 -25.51
N LYS A 161 -4.45 0.38 -24.19
CA LYS A 161 -5.49 1.04 -23.40
C LYS A 161 -5.72 2.47 -23.87
N GLU A 162 -4.66 3.24 -24.12
CA GLU A 162 -4.77 4.59 -24.71
C GLU A 162 -5.38 4.54 -26.12
N ARG A 163 -4.92 3.61 -26.98
CA ARG A 163 -5.47 3.41 -28.34
C ARG A 163 -6.97 3.11 -28.34
N TYR A 164 -7.46 2.38 -27.34
CA TYR A 164 -8.87 2.03 -27.17
C TYR A 164 -9.61 2.96 -26.20
N GLY A 165 -9.14 4.20 -26.02
CA GLY A 165 -9.87 5.27 -25.33
C GLY A 165 -10.02 5.05 -23.82
N GLY A 166 -9.11 4.31 -23.20
CA GLY A 166 -9.14 3.99 -21.77
C GLY A 166 -10.02 2.79 -21.39
N GLY A 167 -10.70 2.17 -22.36
CA GLY A 167 -11.60 1.04 -22.14
C GLY A 167 -10.93 -0.19 -21.51
N SER A 168 -11.74 -1.06 -20.91
CA SER A 168 -11.28 -2.30 -20.28
C SER A 168 -10.71 -3.25 -21.34
N TRP A 169 -9.65 -4.00 -21.01
CA TRP A 169 -9.04 -4.91 -21.99
C TRP A 169 -9.98 -6.05 -22.44
N GLN A 170 -10.98 -6.38 -21.63
CA GLN A 170 -12.04 -7.33 -21.96
C GLN A 170 -12.91 -6.88 -23.14
N ASP A 171 -12.93 -5.58 -23.45
CA ASP A 171 -13.71 -5.00 -24.55
C ASP A 171 -12.86 -4.72 -25.80
N TRP A 172 -11.56 -5.05 -25.77
CA TRP A 172 -10.68 -4.90 -26.94
C TRP A 172 -10.99 -5.92 -28.03
N PRO A 173 -10.57 -5.65 -29.29
CA PRO A 173 -10.70 -6.61 -30.38
C PRO A 173 -10.14 -7.99 -30.01
N GLU A 174 -10.87 -9.04 -30.35
CA GLU A 174 -10.58 -10.42 -29.93
C GLU A 174 -9.11 -10.83 -30.15
N PRO A 175 -8.45 -10.55 -31.29
CA PRO A 175 -7.05 -10.94 -31.48
C PRO A 175 -6.09 -10.35 -30.44
N VAL A 176 -6.36 -9.13 -29.97
CA VAL A 176 -5.56 -8.45 -28.95
C VAL A 176 -5.97 -8.89 -27.54
N ARG A 177 -7.29 -8.98 -27.29
CA ARG A 177 -7.85 -9.47 -26.01
C ARG A 177 -7.34 -10.87 -25.67
N LEU A 178 -7.35 -11.78 -26.64
CA LEU A 178 -6.87 -13.16 -26.53
C LEU A 178 -5.35 -13.29 -26.76
N ARG A 179 -4.63 -12.18 -26.90
CA ARG A 179 -3.17 -12.17 -27.02
C ARG A 179 -2.64 -13.06 -28.16
N GLN A 180 -3.33 -13.05 -29.30
CA GLN A 180 -2.87 -13.78 -30.47
C GLN A 180 -1.52 -13.23 -30.92
N ARG A 181 -0.51 -14.11 -31.03
CA ARG A 181 0.89 -13.74 -31.27
C ARG A 181 1.07 -12.69 -32.37
N LYS A 182 0.47 -12.91 -33.55
CA LYS A 182 0.59 -11.97 -34.68
C LYS A 182 -0.01 -10.60 -34.35
N ALA A 183 -1.19 -10.56 -33.73
CA ALA A 183 -1.84 -9.31 -33.35
C ALA A 183 -1.01 -8.52 -32.32
N LEU A 184 -0.37 -9.20 -31.38
CA LEU A 184 0.53 -8.55 -30.43
C LEU A 184 1.83 -8.08 -31.08
N GLU A 185 2.43 -8.87 -31.97
CA GLU A 185 3.61 -8.47 -32.74
C GLU A 185 3.33 -7.25 -33.63
N ASP A 186 2.16 -7.21 -34.27
CA ASP A 186 1.71 -6.08 -35.09
C ASP A 186 1.48 -4.84 -34.21
N ALA A 187 0.72 -4.99 -33.11
CA ALA A 187 0.47 -3.89 -32.16
C ALA A 187 1.76 -3.35 -31.53
N ALA A 188 2.71 -4.22 -31.14
CA ALA A 188 3.98 -3.80 -30.55
C ALA A 188 4.85 -3.01 -31.54
N ARG A 189 4.79 -3.31 -32.85
CA ARG A 189 5.48 -2.51 -33.87
C ARG A 189 4.79 -1.18 -34.11
N GLU A 190 3.47 -1.18 -34.18
CA GLU A 190 2.68 0.03 -34.42
C GLU A 190 2.71 1.01 -33.24
N LEU A 191 2.73 0.51 -32.00
CA LEU A 191 2.71 1.28 -30.76
C LEU A 191 4.08 1.39 -30.09
N ALA A 192 5.16 1.25 -30.86
CA ALA A 192 6.51 1.18 -30.30
C ALA A 192 6.90 2.47 -29.55
N ASP A 193 6.47 3.65 -30.03
CA ASP A 193 6.78 4.93 -29.36
C ASP A 193 5.93 5.13 -28.10
N GLU A 194 4.65 4.78 -28.14
CA GLU A 194 3.73 4.84 -27.01
C GLU A 194 4.13 3.86 -25.90
N ALA A 195 4.47 2.62 -26.25
CA ALA A 195 5.02 1.66 -25.30
C ALA A 195 6.37 2.15 -24.74
N GLY A 196 7.23 2.72 -25.59
CA GLY A 196 8.51 3.33 -25.17
C GLY A 196 8.34 4.51 -24.21
N PHE A 197 7.25 5.27 -24.33
CA PHE A 197 6.89 6.30 -23.36
C PHE A 197 6.58 5.68 -21.99
N HIS A 198 5.81 4.59 -21.94
CA HIS A 198 5.53 3.90 -20.67
C HIS A 198 6.78 3.27 -20.04
N ASP A 199 7.70 2.71 -20.84
CA ASP A 199 9.00 2.25 -20.35
C ASP A 199 9.80 3.41 -19.72
N PHE A 200 9.80 4.57 -20.36
CA PHE A 200 10.45 5.78 -19.85
C PHE A 200 9.85 6.23 -18.51
N LEU A 201 8.52 6.23 -18.37
CA LEU A 201 7.86 6.57 -17.10
C LEU A 201 8.27 5.63 -15.97
N GLN A 202 8.30 4.32 -16.24
CA GLN A 202 8.71 3.33 -15.25
C GLN A 202 10.18 3.50 -14.87
N TYR A 203 11.07 3.73 -15.84
CA TYR A 203 12.46 4.04 -15.58
C TYR A 203 12.63 5.25 -14.63
N LEU A 204 11.96 6.37 -14.93
CA LEU A 204 12.01 7.58 -14.09
C LEU A 204 11.51 7.30 -12.67
N PHE A 205 10.35 6.64 -12.55
CA PHE A 205 9.76 6.30 -11.28
C PHE A 205 10.70 5.46 -10.41
N PHE A 206 11.20 4.34 -10.94
CA PHE A 206 12.05 3.43 -10.16
C PHE A 206 13.38 4.07 -9.79
N ARG A 207 13.96 4.88 -10.68
CA ARG A 207 15.19 5.63 -10.37
C ARG A 207 14.99 6.58 -9.20
N GLN A 208 13.92 7.39 -9.21
CA GLN A 208 13.62 8.30 -8.09
C GLN A 208 13.29 7.54 -6.80
N LEU A 209 12.48 6.47 -6.89
CA LEU A 209 12.11 5.65 -5.74
C LEU A 209 13.33 4.99 -5.09
N HIS A 210 14.24 4.43 -5.88
CA HIS A 210 15.45 3.77 -5.36
C HIS A 210 16.41 4.77 -4.71
N ALA A 211 16.54 5.99 -5.26
CA ALA A 211 17.29 7.06 -4.63
C ALA A 211 16.69 7.45 -3.27
N LEU A 212 15.37 7.68 -3.21
CA LEU A 212 14.66 8.00 -1.98
C LEU A 212 14.80 6.87 -0.94
N LYS A 213 14.58 5.61 -1.34
CA LYS A 213 14.72 4.45 -0.46
C LYS A 213 16.12 4.34 0.13
N THR A 214 17.15 4.58 -0.68
CA THR A 214 18.54 4.58 -0.21
C THR A 214 18.74 5.65 0.85
N TYR A 215 18.28 6.87 0.60
CA TYR A 215 18.35 7.98 1.56
C TYR A 215 17.62 7.68 2.88
N VAL A 216 16.38 7.18 2.80
CA VAL A 216 15.57 6.79 3.96
C VAL A 216 16.30 5.71 4.79
N ASN A 217 16.89 4.72 4.12
CA ASN A 217 17.65 3.65 4.77
C ASN A 217 18.96 4.14 5.41
N ASP A 218 19.65 5.11 4.82
CA ASP A 218 20.85 5.73 5.38
C ASP A 218 20.56 6.52 6.66
N LEU A 219 19.35 7.10 6.76
CA LEU A 219 18.84 7.68 8.00
C LEU A 219 18.51 6.62 9.07
N GLY A 220 18.53 5.33 8.72
CA GLY A 220 18.17 4.21 9.59
C GLY A 220 16.66 4.00 9.72
N ILE A 221 15.88 4.52 8.78
CA ILE A 221 14.43 4.33 8.69
C ILE A 221 14.18 3.24 7.64
N ARG A 222 13.17 2.38 7.85
CA ARG A 222 12.75 1.36 6.88
C ARG A 222 11.41 1.69 6.28
N LEU A 223 11.23 1.42 4.99
CA LEU A 223 9.95 1.53 4.30
C LEU A 223 9.11 0.27 4.52
N ILE A 224 7.87 0.45 4.95
CA ILE A 224 6.84 -0.60 4.93
C ILE A 224 5.98 -0.37 3.69
N GLY A 225 6.16 -1.24 2.71
CA GLY A 225 5.32 -1.30 1.52
C GLY A 225 4.12 -2.20 1.75
N ASP A 226 3.15 -2.11 0.85
CA ASP A 226 1.88 -2.79 0.98
C ASP A 226 1.52 -3.52 -0.31
N LEU A 227 1.14 -4.79 -0.19
CA LEU A 227 0.81 -5.68 -1.29
C LEU A 227 -0.67 -6.03 -1.23
N PRO A 228 -1.50 -5.46 -2.12
CA PRO A 228 -2.90 -5.87 -2.28
C PRO A 228 -2.98 -7.36 -2.58
N ILE A 229 -3.88 -8.08 -1.89
CA ILE A 229 -4.05 -9.50 -2.17
C ILE A 229 -4.47 -9.71 -3.62
N TYR A 230 -5.45 -8.96 -4.13
CA TYR A 230 -6.02 -9.12 -5.45
C TYR A 230 -5.42 -8.14 -6.46
N SER A 231 -5.50 -8.49 -7.74
CA SER A 231 -5.21 -7.58 -8.86
C SER A 231 -6.51 -7.01 -9.40
N SER A 232 -6.50 -5.87 -10.09
CA SER A 232 -7.70 -5.37 -10.79
C SER A 232 -8.06 -6.28 -11.95
N GLU A 233 -9.36 -6.44 -12.23
CA GLU A 233 -9.83 -7.18 -13.42
C GLU A 233 -9.27 -6.54 -14.70
N ASP A 234 -9.36 -5.22 -14.79
CA ASP A 234 -8.75 -4.42 -15.85
C ASP A 234 -7.29 -4.10 -15.48
N SER A 235 -6.39 -5.03 -15.73
CA SER A 235 -4.95 -4.86 -15.49
C SER A 235 -4.10 -5.65 -16.48
N ALA A 236 -2.85 -5.22 -16.65
CA ALA A 236 -1.84 -5.95 -17.41
C ALA A 236 -1.61 -7.36 -16.83
N ASP A 237 -1.75 -7.54 -15.51
CA ASP A 237 -1.57 -8.84 -14.86
C ASP A 237 -2.61 -9.87 -15.33
N VAL A 238 -3.89 -9.50 -15.32
CA VAL A 238 -4.98 -10.41 -15.70
C VAL A 238 -5.01 -10.61 -17.21
N TRP A 239 -4.72 -9.55 -17.98
CA TRP A 239 -4.61 -9.67 -19.43
C TRP A 239 -3.47 -10.62 -19.84
N ALA A 240 -2.28 -10.49 -19.24
CA ALA A 240 -1.11 -11.28 -19.60
C ALA A 240 -1.16 -12.73 -19.08
N HIS A 241 -1.84 -12.97 -17.95
CA HIS A 241 -1.88 -14.26 -17.27
C HIS A 241 -3.31 -14.69 -16.86
N PRO A 242 -4.27 -14.76 -17.80
CA PRO A 242 -5.67 -15.08 -17.48
C PRO A 242 -5.82 -16.45 -16.80
N GLU A 243 -4.91 -17.40 -17.05
CA GLU A 243 -4.90 -18.74 -16.45
C GLU A 243 -4.71 -18.76 -14.93
N LEU A 244 -4.17 -17.68 -14.37
CA LEU A 244 -3.92 -17.51 -12.94
C LEU A 244 -5.16 -16.99 -12.18
N PHE A 245 -6.24 -16.67 -12.89
CA PHE A 245 -7.47 -16.10 -12.35
C PHE A 245 -8.69 -16.97 -12.66
N ALA A 246 -9.74 -16.84 -11.85
CA ALA A 246 -10.99 -17.60 -12.00
C ALA A 246 -11.94 -16.89 -12.98
N LEU A 247 -11.58 -16.93 -14.26
CA LEU A 247 -12.33 -16.30 -15.36
C LEU A 247 -13.20 -17.32 -16.11
N ASN A 248 -14.25 -16.83 -16.78
CA ASN A 248 -15.06 -17.61 -17.71
C ASN A 248 -14.42 -17.63 -19.12
N GLU A 249 -15.11 -18.25 -20.09
CA GLU A 249 -14.63 -18.37 -21.49
C GLU A 249 -14.43 -17.01 -22.19
N ASP A 250 -15.18 -15.98 -21.76
CA ASP A 250 -15.04 -14.60 -22.24
C ASP A 250 -13.93 -13.81 -21.54
N LEU A 251 -13.17 -14.46 -20.66
CA LEU A 251 -12.13 -13.86 -19.82
C LEU A 251 -12.65 -12.79 -18.84
N ARG A 252 -13.88 -12.97 -18.36
CA ARG A 252 -14.49 -12.15 -17.31
C ARG A 252 -14.60 -12.93 -16.01
N ALA A 253 -14.51 -12.23 -14.88
CA ALA A 253 -14.67 -12.82 -13.56
C ALA A 253 -16.10 -13.39 -13.42
N SER A 254 -16.21 -14.70 -13.18
CA SER A 254 -17.51 -15.31 -12.80
C SER A 254 -17.87 -15.03 -11.34
N HIS A 255 -16.85 -14.81 -10.52
CA HIS A 255 -16.93 -14.49 -9.12
C HIS A 255 -15.89 -13.43 -8.78
N ILE A 256 -16.26 -12.54 -7.88
CA ILE A 256 -15.46 -11.40 -7.45
C ILE A 256 -15.18 -11.45 -5.96
N SER A 257 -14.13 -10.73 -5.58
CA SER A 257 -13.71 -10.59 -4.20
C SER A 257 -14.61 -9.65 -3.40
N GLY A 258 -14.66 -9.92 -2.10
CA GLY A 258 -15.25 -9.02 -1.13
C GLY A 258 -15.00 -9.52 0.28
N VAL A 259 -15.77 -9.01 1.22
CA VAL A 259 -15.88 -9.54 2.59
C VAL A 259 -17.35 -9.61 2.99
N PRO A 260 -17.74 -10.58 3.83
CA PRO A 260 -19.12 -10.69 4.30
C PRO A 260 -19.50 -9.49 5.16
N PRO A 261 -20.81 -9.31 5.43
CA PRO A 261 -21.28 -8.39 6.46
C PRO A 261 -20.54 -8.53 7.78
N ASP A 262 -20.20 -7.39 8.37
CA ASP A 262 -19.62 -7.30 9.70
C ASP A 262 -20.19 -6.11 10.49
N TYR A 263 -19.62 -5.84 11.66
CA TYR A 263 -20.08 -4.76 12.54
C TYR A 263 -19.82 -3.35 11.97
N PHE A 264 -18.99 -3.22 10.94
CA PHE A 264 -18.63 -1.97 10.28
C PHE A 264 -19.38 -1.78 8.96
N SER A 265 -19.65 -2.87 8.22
CA SER A 265 -20.46 -2.84 7.00
C SER A 265 -21.59 -3.87 7.04
N PRO A 266 -22.87 -3.46 7.18
CA PRO A 266 -24.01 -4.37 7.25
C PRO A 266 -24.27 -5.13 5.95
N ASP A 267 -23.78 -4.61 4.82
CA ASP A 267 -23.90 -5.26 3.50
C ASP A 267 -22.63 -6.00 3.07
N GLY A 268 -21.61 -6.03 3.94
CA GLY A 268 -20.26 -6.45 3.59
C GLY A 268 -19.60 -5.45 2.65
N GLN A 269 -18.52 -5.84 2.00
CA GLN A 269 -17.85 -4.97 1.03
C GLN A 269 -17.63 -5.75 -0.26
N LEU A 270 -18.07 -5.18 -1.36
CA LEU A 270 -17.84 -5.71 -2.69
C LEU A 270 -16.64 -4.99 -3.29
N TRP A 271 -15.54 -5.69 -3.51
CA TRP A 271 -14.30 -5.08 -4.02
C TRP A 271 -14.17 -5.20 -5.53
N GLY A 272 -14.82 -6.21 -6.14
CA GLY A 272 -14.91 -6.35 -7.59
C GLY A 272 -13.70 -7.00 -8.26
N ASN A 273 -12.62 -7.32 -7.54
CA ASN A 273 -11.46 -7.97 -8.13
C ASN A 273 -11.75 -9.44 -8.52
N PRO A 274 -11.10 -9.97 -9.57
CA PRO A 274 -11.15 -11.39 -9.90
C PRO A 274 -10.48 -12.21 -8.80
N LEU A 275 -11.03 -13.40 -8.57
CA LEU A 275 -10.45 -14.38 -7.65
C LEU A 275 -9.32 -15.17 -8.33
N TYR A 276 -8.42 -15.74 -7.54
CA TYR A 276 -7.30 -16.54 -8.08
C TYR A 276 -7.69 -17.98 -8.39
N ASN A 277 -7.13 -18.50 -9.47
CA ASN A 277 -7.07 -19.94 -9.74
C ASN A 277 -5.92 -20.56 -8.91
N TRP A 278 -6.13 -20.73 -7.60
CA TRP A 278 -5.10 -21.28 -6.70
C TRP A 278 -4.49 -22.62 -7.12
N PRO A 279 -5.23 -23.56 -7.75
CA PRO A 279 -4.64 -24.74 -8.37
C PRO A 279 -3.56 -24.42 -9.41
N ALA A 280 -3.80 -23.47 -10.32
CA ALA A 280 -2.80 -23.05 -11.32
C ALA A 280 -1.57 -22.43 -10.66
N HIS A 281 -1.77 -21.54 -9.69
CA HIS A 281 -0.67 -20.99 -8.89
C HIS A 281 0.13 -22.08 -8.18
N LYS A 282 -0.53 -23.09 -7.61
CA LYS A 282 0.15 -24.19 -6.93
C LYS A 282 0.96 -25.04 -7.91
N ALA A 283 0.46 -25.27 -9.12
CA ALA A 283 1.15 -26.04 -10.16
C ALA A 283 2.48 -25.38 -10.57
N THR A 284 2.54 -24.04 -10.60
CA THR A 284 3.76 -23.25 -10.86
C THR A 284 4.54 -22.90 -9.59
N LYS A 285 4.24 -23.55 -8.45
CA LYS A 285 4.88 -23.29 -7.15
C LYS A 285 4.80 -21.81 -6.74
N TYR A 286 3.72 -21.14 -7.10
CA TYR A 286 3.42 -19.75 -6.79
C TYR A 286 4.40 -18.75 -7.43
N GLU A 287 5.00 -19.08 -8.57
CA GLU A 287 6.03 -18.26 -9.22
C GLU A 287 5.61 -16.80 -9.41
N TRP A 288 4.42 -16.55 -9.97
CA TRP A 288 3.90 -15.19 -10.18
C TRP A 288 3.81 -14.39 -8.88
N TRP A 289 3.35 -15.02 -7.80
CA TRP A 289 3.33 -14.40 -6.47
C TRP A 289 4.72 -14.13 -5.93
N MET A 290 5.69 -15.03 -6.15
CA MET A 290 7.08 -14.79 -5.74
C MET A 290 7.68 -13.61 -6.50
N LYS A 291 7.35 -13.45 -7.79
CA LYS A 291 7.72 -12.27 -8.59
C LYS A 291 7.11 -10.99 -8.02
N ARG A 292 5.82 -10.97 -7.66
CA ARG A 292 5.15 -9.80 -7.03
C ARG A 292 5.81 -9.39 -5.72
N ILE A 293 6.03 -10.36 -4.82
CA ILE A 293 6.71 -10.11 -3.54
C ILE A 293 8.15 -9.63 -3.79
N GLY A 294 8.85 -10.24 -4.74
CA GLY A 294 10.19 -9.84 -5.15
C GLY A 294 10.26 -8.40 -5.69
N ALA A 295 9.26 -7.97 -6.45
CA ALA A 295 9.15 -6.60 -6.96
C ALA A 295 8.94 -5.60 -5.81
N LEU A 296 7.98 -5.84 -4.91
CA LEU A 296 7.76 -4.96 -3.77
C LEU A 296 8.98 -4.87 -2.84
N ARG A 297 9.74 -5.96 -2.68
CA ARG A 297 11.01 -5.95 -1.91
C ARG A 297 12.10 -5.05 -2.50
N ARG A 298 12.05 -4.74 -3.80
CA ARG A 298 12.94 -3.73 -4.40
C ARG A 298 12.49 -2.31 -4.03
N CYS A 299 11.21 -2.11 -3.77
CA CYS A 299 10.59 -0.83 -3.44
C CYS A 299 10.54 -0.52 -1.93
N ALA A 300 10.48 -1.55 -1.08
CA ALA A 300 10.31 -1.41 0.36
C ALA A 300 11.11 -2.47 1.14
N ASP A 301 11.35 -2.22 2.43
CA ASP A 301 12.15 -3.11 3.29
C ASP A 301 11.30 -4.12 4.06
N VAL A 302 10.01 -3.83 4.24
CA VAL A 302 9.00 -4.70 4.86
C VAL A 302 7.79 -4.81 3.94
N VAL A 303 7.24 -6.01 3.82
CA VAL A 303 6.05 -6.28 3.01
C VAL A 303 4.85 -6.50 3.93
N ARG A 304 3.94 -5.53 4.00
CA ARG A 304 2.58 -5.79 4.47
C ARG A 304 1.84 -6.54 3.37
N ILE A 305 1.27 -7.70 3.68
CA ILE A 305 0.38 -8.41 2.76
C ILE A 305 -1.04 -8.14 3.24
N ASP A 306 -1.76 -7.37 2.42
CA ASP A 306 -3.15 -7.03 2.63
C ASP A 306 -4.03 -8.29 2.59
N HIS A 307 -5.11 -8.31 3.38
CA HIS A 307 -6.06 -9.40 3.46
C HIS A 307 -5.42 -10.79 3.58
N PHE A 308 -4.39 -10.91 4.43
CA PHE A 308 -3.60 -12.14 4.56
C PHE A 308 -4.47 -13.35 4.95
N ARG A 309 -5.58 -13.11 5.66
CA ARG A 309 -6.58 -14.14 5.96
C ARG A 309 -7.15 -14.83 4.70
N GLY A 310 -7.15 -14.14 3.56
CA GLY A 310 -7.52 -14.64 2.23
C GLY A 310 -6.72 -15.86 1.78
N PHE A 311 -5.49 -16.03 2.27
CA PHE A 311 -4.69 -17.23 1.97
C PHE A 311 -5.15 -18.47 2.75
N TRP A 312 -5.88 -18.31 3.86
CA TRP A 312 -6.57 -19.41 4.54
C TRP A 312 -7.93 -19.67 3.92
N ASN A 313 -8.81 -18.67 3.95
CA ASN A 313 -10.05 -18.69 3.19
C ASN A 313 -10.41 -17.28 2.72
N TYR A 314 -11.13 -17.17 1.61
CA TYR A 314 -11.55 -15.90 1.01
C TYR A 314 -13.04 -15.93 0.70
N TRP A 315 -13.65 -14.75 0.67
CA TRP A 315 -15.06 -14.59 0.40
C TRP A 315 -15.27 -14.49 -1.11
N CYS A 316 -16.10 -15.37 -1.64
CA CYS A 316 -16.32 -15.56 -3.06
C CYS A 316 -17.75 -15.13 -3.39
N VAL A 317 -17.91 -13.96 -3.99
CA VAL A 317 -19.23 -13.38 -4.34
C VAL A 317 -19.49 -13.62 -5.82
N PRO A 318 -20.70 -14.05 -6.24
CA PRO A 318 -21.05 -14.12 -7.66
C PRO A 318 -20.89 -12.75 -8.35
N ALA A 319 -20.34 -12.73 -9.56
CA ALA A 319 -20.25 -11.49 -10.33
C ALA A 319 -21.67 -10.95 -10.63
N GLY A 320 -21.81 -9.62 -10.61
CA GLY A 320 -23.11 -8.95 -10.79
C GLY A 320 -23.99 -8.87 -9.52
N ALA A 321 -23.56 -9.43 -8.40
CA ALA A 321 -24.25 -9.25 -7.12
C ALA A 321 -24.24 -7.77 -6.70
N ALA A 322 -25.37 -7.28 -6.17
CA ALA A 322 -25.49 -5.89 -5.70
C ALA A 322 -24.74 -5.65 -4.38
N THR A 323 -24.55 -6.70 -3.56
CA THR A 323 -23.87 -6.63 -2.26
C THR A 323 -23.01 -7.87 -2.06
N ALA A 324 -22.18 -7.89 -1.01
CA ALA A 324 -21.36 -9.05 -0.69
C ALA A 324 -22.10 -10.13 0.11
N LYS A 325 -23.39 -9.97 0.44
CA LYS A 325 -24.15 -10.90 1.29
C LYS A 325 -24.22 -12.33 0.76
N GLU A 326 -24.31 -12.48 -0.56
CA GLU A 326 -24.52 -13.76 -1.23
C GLU A 326 -23.23 -14.56 -1.45
N GLY A 327 -22.11 -14.09 -0.92
CA GLY A 327 -20.84 -14.80 -1.05
C GLY A 327 -20.77 -16.09 -0.24
N THR A 328 -19.73 -16.86 -0.52
CA THR A 328 -19.41 -18.08 0.23
C THR A 328 -17.91 -18.14 0.55
N TRP A 329 -17.56 -18.76 1.68
CA TRP A 329 -16.16 -18.99 2.02
C TRP A 329 -15.55 -20.08 1.14
N ARG A 330 -14.41 -19.81 0.51
CA ARG A 330 -13.58 -20.78 -0.21
C ARG A 330 -12.19 -20.84 0.43
N PHE A 331 -11.55 -22.01 0.45
CA PHE A 331 -10.21 -22.15 1.01
C PHE A 331 -9.14 -21.64 0.03
N GLY A 332 -8.18 -20.88 0.56
CA GLY A 332 -6.99 -20.45 -0.15
C GLY A 332 -5.87 -21.51 -0.11
N PRO A 333 -4.64 -21.16 -0.51
CA PRO A 333 -3.52 -22.08 -0.62
C PRO A 333 -2.90 -22.49 0.74
N GLY A 334 -3.25 -21.79 1.82
CA GLY A 334 -2.83 -22.05 3.18
C GLY A 334 -1.30 -22.02 3.37
N MET A 335 -0.80 -22.86 4.28
CA MET A 335 0.62 -22.88 4.66
C MET A 335 1.58 -23.30 3.53
N ASN A 336 1.08 -23.84 2.42
CA ASN A 336 1.93 -24.11 1.25
C ASN A 336 2.45 -22.80 0.65
N PHE A 337 1.59 -21.79 0.56
CA PHE A 337 1.97 -20.47 0.06
C PHE A 337 2.94 -19.77 1.01
N VAL A 338 2.65 -19.79 2.31
CA VAL A 338 3.54 -19.21 3.33
C VAL A 338 4.94 -19.83 3.28
N ARG A 339 5.02 -21.16 3.17
CA ARG A 339 6.30 -21.86 3.03
C ARG A 339 7.02 -21.51 1.72
N ALA A 340 6.31 -21.25 0.63
CA ALA A 340 6.92 -20.78 -0.61
C ALA A 340 7.57 -19.39 -0.43
N ILE A 341 6.89 -18.46 0.29
CA ILE A 341 7.48 -17.16 0.65
C ILE A 341 8.72 -17.36 1.50
N GLN A 342 8.62 -18.14 2.59
CA GLN A 342 9.74 -18.36 3.52
C GLN A 342 10.93 -19.06 2.86
N SER A 343 10.68 -19.94 1.89
CA SER A 343 11.75 -20.62 1.14
C SER A 343 12.42 -19.69 0.14
N THR A 344 11.64 -18.85 -0.55
CA THR A 344 12.16 -17.95 -1.60
C THR A 344 12.84 -16.71 -0.99
N PHE A 345 12.30 -16.23 0.13
CA PHE A 345 12.71 -15.00 0.79
C PHE A 345 12.83 -15.21 2.31
N PRO A 346 13.79 -16.02 2.79
CA PRO A 346 13.90 -16.38 4.22
C PRO A 346 14.07 -15.18 5.16
N ASP A 347 14.65 -14.09 4.65
CA ASP A 347 14.94 -12.88 5.43
C ASP A 347 13.94 -11.74 5.21
N VAL A 348 12.89 -11.92 4.39
CA VAL A 348 11.93 -10.83 4.16
C VAL A 348 11.04 -10.63 5.40
N PRO A 349 10.99 -9.42 5.97
CA PRO A 349 10.00 -9.13 7.00
C PRO A 349 8.63 -8.98 6.35
N VAL A 350 7.67 -9.78 6.80
CA VAL A 350 6.27 -9.73 6.37
C VAL A 350 5.40 -9.26 7.53
N ILE A 351 4.41 -8.40 7.25
CA ILE A 351 3.31 -8.10 8.18
C ILE A 351 2.05 -8.71 7.58
N ALA A 352 1.37 -9.55 8.35
CA ALA A 352 0.10 -10.15 7.96
C ALA A 352 -1.05 -9.22 8.35
N GLU A 353 -1.77 -8.69 7.37
CA GLU A 353 -3.04 -8.01 7.61
C GLU A 353 -4.11 -9.07 7.94
N ASP A 354 -4.50 -9.13 9.21
CA ASP A 354 -5.42 -10.13 9.75
C ASP A 354 -6.61 -9.51 10.49
N LEU A 355 -7.05 -8.32 10.06
CA LEU A 355 -8.21 -7.64 10.63
C LEU A 355 -9.53 -8.31 10.23
N GLY A 356 -10.59 -7.88 10.90
CA GLY A 356 -11.95 -8.41 10.73
C GLY A 356 -12.24 -9.64 11.59
N LEU A 357 -13.40 -10.26 11.35
CA LEU A 357 -13.85 -11.43 12.11
C LEU A 357 -13.13 -12.70 11.62
N LEU A 358 -12.12 -13.13 12.37
CA LEU A 358 -11.36 -14.33 12.07
C LEU A 358 -11.94 -15.60 12.73
N SER A 359 -12.13 -16.64 11.91
CA SER A 359 -12.38 -18.00 12.38
C SER A 359 -11.19 -18.52 13.20
N ALA A 360 -11.39 -19.54 14.03
CA ALA A 360 -10.31 -20.17 14.78
C ALA A 360 -9.21 -20.75 13.86
N GLY A 361 -9.60 -21.23 12.68
CA GLY A 361 -8.67 -21.69 11.65
C GLY A 361 -7.82 -20.56 11.07
N ALA A 362 -8.43 -19.41 10.73
CA ALA A 362 -7.69 -18.25 10.23
C ALA A 362 -6.71 -17.69 11.27
N ARG A 363 -7.13 -17.61 12.55
CA ARG A 363 -6.23 -17.22 13.65
C ARG A 363 -5.05 -18.17 13.82
N SER A 364 -5.31 -19.47 13.69
CA SER A 364 -4.24 -20.48 13.75
C SER A 364 -3.30 -20.36 12.56
N PHE A 365 -3.83 -20.13 11.35
CA PHE A 365 -3.03 -19.92 10.15
C PHE A 365 -2.07 -18.73 10.28
N VAL A 366 -2.55 -17.57 10.75
CA VAL A 366 -1.69 -16.39 10.97
C VAL A 366 -0.61 -16.69 12.00
N ARG A 367 -0.98 -17.28 13.15
CA ARG A 367 -0.01 -17.67 14.19
C ARG A 367 1.04 -18.65 13.65
N ASP A 368 0.61 -19.66 12.91
CA ASP A 368 1.47 -20.73 12.38
C ASP A 368 2.34 -20.24 11.22
N SER A 369 1.97 -19.15 10.55
CA SER A 369 2.82 -18.45 9.58
C SER A 369 4.08 -17.86 10.21
N GLY A 370 4.04 -17.53 11.50
CA GLY A 370 5.11 -16.85 12.22
C GLY A 370 5.18 -15.33 11.94
N TYR A 371 4.41 -14.81 10.98
CA TYR A 371 4.37 -13.39 10.68
C TYR A 371 3.59 -12.60 11.75
N PRO A 372 4.01 -11.37 12.07
CA PRO A 372 3.27 -10.49 12.94
C PRO A 372 1.91 -10.10 12.34
N GLY A 373 0.85 -10.29 13.12
CA GLY A 373 -0.49 -9.76 12.82
C GLY A 373 -0.63 -8.28 13.17
N MET A 374 -1.82 -7.74 12.97
CA MET A 374 -2.17 -6.34 13.20
C MET A 374 -3.18 -6.19 14.34
N ASN A 375 -2.98 -5.16 15.17
CA ASN A 375 -3.95 -4.72 16.16
C ASN A 375 -4.29 -3.26 15.90
N VAL A 376 -5.58 -2.91 15.82
CA VAL A 376 -6.04 -1.54 15.58
C VAL A 376 -6.79 -1.04 16.80
N LEU A 377 -6.29 0.03 17.43
CA LEU A 377 -6.81 0.54 18.70
C LEU A 377 -8.24 1.04 18.60
N GLN A 378 -8.65 1.57 17.45
CA GLN A 378 -10.03 1.98 17.22
C GLN A 378 -11.03 0.81 17.36
N PHE A 379 -10.57 -0.45 17.28
CA PHE A 379 -11.40 -1.64 17.51
C PHE A 379 -11.32 -2.19 18.95
N SER A 380 -10.50 -1.59 19.81
CA SER A 380 -10.15 -2.14 21.13
C SER A 380 -11.12 -1.81 22.26
N PHE A 381 -11.93 -0.75 22.13
CA PHE A 381 -12.64 -0.14 23.26
C PHE A 381 -14.13 -0.46 23.27
N ASN A 382 -14.47 -1.75 23.24
CA ASN A 382 -15.86 -2.21 23.30
C ASN A 382 -16.31 -2.43 24.76
N ALA A 383 -17.28 -1.66 25.23
CA ALA A 383 -17.79 -1.72 26.60
C ALA A 383 -18.44 -3.07 26.96
N THR A 384 -19.00 -3.78 25.97
CA THR A 384 -19.62 -5.11 26.15
C THR A 384 -18.61 -6.25 26.09
N ARG A 385 -17.41 -6.01 25.53
CA ARG A 385 -16.34 -7.00 25.38
C ARG A 385 -14.97 -6.40 25.73
N PRO A 386 -14.74 -5.99 26.99
CA PRO A 386 -13.60 -5.15 27.39
C PRO A 386 -12.22 -5.81 27.24
N ALA A 387 -12.16 -7.15 27.13
CA ALA A 387 -10.92 -7.89 26.88
C ALA A 387 -10.70 -8.22 25.39
N SER A 388 -11.69 -7.96 24.53
CA SER A 388 -11.63 -8.33 23.11
C SER A 388 -10.81 -7.29 22.35
N GLY A 389 -9.54 -7.61 22.09
CA GLY A 389 -8.66 -6.75 21.29
C GLY A 389 -8.15 -5.53 22.04
N ALA A 390 -8.09 -5.57 23.37
CA ALA A 390 -7.56 -4.47 24.18
C ALA A 390 -6.01 -4.47 24.22
N PRO A 391 -5.34 -3.32 24.41
CA PRO A 391 -3.87 -3.23 24.39
C PRO A 391 -3.11 -4.21 25.28
N HIS A 392 -3.67 -4.59 26.44
CA HIS A 392 -3.06 -5.53 27.37
C HIS A 392 -3.08 -6.99 26.87
N THR A 393 -3.87 -7.29 25.84
CA THR A 393 -3.96 -8.64 25.23
C THR A 393 -3.09 -8.78 23.98
N PHE A 394 -2.44 -7.72 23.51
CA PHE A 394 -1.62 -7.78 22.30
C PHE A 394 -0.37 -8.65 22.54
N SER A 395 -0.02 -9.47 21.55
CA SER A 395 1.22 -10.24 21.56
C SER A 395 2.40 -9.37 21.12
N GLU A 396 3.63 -9.74 21.51
CA GLU A 396 4.82 -9.03 21.01
C GLU A 396 4.97 -9.13 19.49
N ASN A 397 4.64 -10.30 18.91
CA ASN A 397 4.70 -10.54 17.47
C ASN A 397 3.48 -9.94 16.77
N SER A 398 3.33 -8.62 16.88
CA SER A 398 2.26 -7.87 16.24
C SER A 398 2.68 -6.42 15.97
N VAL A 399 1.90 -5.77 15.11
CA VAL A 399 1.98 -4.34 14.83
C VAL A 399 0.71 -3.67 15.36
N CYS A 400 0.88 -2.68 16.24
CA CYS A 400 -0.23 -1.89 16.77
C CYS A 400 -0.39 -0.60 15.95
N TYR A 401 -1.63 -0.31 15.55
CA TYR A 401 -2.04 0.91 14.87
C TYR A 401 -3.03 1.68 15.73
N THR A 402 -3.02 3.01 15.68
CA THR A 402 -4.19 3.79 16.13
C THR A 402 -5.39 3.46 15.23
N GLY A 403 -5.26 3.75 13.94
CA GLY A 403 -6.13 3.38 12.82
C GLY A 403 -5.30 3.07 11.57
N THR A 404 -5.92 2.46 10.56
CA THR A 404 -5.34 2.30 9.21
C THR A 404 -5.83 3.43 8.29
N HIS A 405 -5.56 3.31 6.98
CA HIS A 405 -6.09 4.23 5.97
C HIS A 405 -7.61 4.08 5.74
N ASP A 406 -8.18 2.93 6.07
CA ASP A 406 -9.63 2.64 5.94
C ASP A 406 -10.45 3.18 7.11
N ASN A 407 -9.77 3.45 8.23
CA ASN A 407 -10.39 4.01 9.41
C ASN A 407 -10.58 5.54 9.25
N THR A 408 -11.57 6.08 9.96
CA THR A 408 -11.63 7.53 10.19
C THR A 408 -10.48 7.96 11.11
N THR A 409 -10.21 9.26 11.23
CA THR A 409 -9.15 9.74 12.14
C THR A 409 -9.48 9.39 13.58
N SER A 410 -8.49 9.29 14.46
CA SER A 410 -8.74 8.92 15.85
C SER A 410 -9.58 9.96 16.60
N LEU A 411 -9.55 11.23 16.19
CA LEU A 411 -10.42 12.26 16.77
C LEU A 411 -11.88 12.04 16.36
N ALA A 412 -12.13 11.85 15.07
CA ALA A 412 -13.45 11.55 14.53
C ALA A 412 -14.02 10.26 15.13
N TRP A 413 -13.22 9.19 15.13
CA TRP A 413 -13.59 7.91 15.76
C TRP A 413 -14.02 8.12 17.21
N TYR A 414 -13.23 8.86 17.99
CA TYR A 414 -13.59 9.10 19.39
C TYR A 414 -14.91 9.86 19.50
N ARG A 415 -15.20 10.80 18.59
CA ARG A 415 -16.47 11.55 18.50
C ARG A 415 -17.67 10.71 18.04
N GLU A 416 -17.44 9.68 17.23
CA GLU A 416 -18.49 8.87 16.61
C GLU A 416 -18.88 7.62 17.42
N ILE A 417 -17.98 7.05 18.22
CA ILE A 417 -18.29 5.86 19.02
C ILE A 417 -19.40 6.11 20.05
N SER A 418 -20.08 5.02 20.43
CA SER A 418 -21.16 5.03 21.42
C SER A 418 -20.73 5.64 22.75
N ASN A 419 -21.67 6.23 23.49
CA ASN A 419 -21.37 6.78 24.82
C ASN A 419 -20.80 5.74 25.79
N ALA A 420 -21.25 4.48 25.69
CA ALA A 420 -20.74 3.38 26.51
C ALA A 420 -19.28 3.06 26.18
N ASP A 421 -18.95 2.93 24.89
CA ASP A 421 -17.58 2.66 24.42
C ASP A 421 -16.65 3.83 24.73
N ARG A 422 -17.11 5.07 24.55
CA ARG A 422 -16.36 6.28 24.91
C ARG A 422 -16.04 6.34 26.41
N ALA A 423 -17.02 6.04 27.26
CA ALA A 423 -16.81 5.99 28.70
C ALA A 423 -15.84 4.87 29.10
N HIS A 424 -15.92 3.71 28.44
CA HIS A 424 -14.96 2.62 28.61
C HIS A 424 -13.55 3.02 28.16
N ALA A 425 -13.40 3.62 26.98
CA ALA A 425 -12.15 4.13 26.42
C ALA A 425 -11.51 5.17 27.36
N LYS A 426 -12.30 6.11 27.88
CA LYS A 426 -11.86 7.12 28.87
C LYS A 426 -11.26 6.47 30.12
N ARG A 427 -11.95 5.47 30.69
CA ARG A 427 -11.48 4.73 31.87
C ARG A 427 -10.25 3.88 31.57
N TYR A 428 -10.26 3.13 30.48
CA TYR A 428 -9.18 2.21 30.12
C TYR A 428 -7.88 2.97 29.84
N MET A 429 -7.95 4.02 29.02
CA MET A 429 -6.76 4.80 28.67
C MET A 429 -6.31 5.73 29.79
N GLY A 430 -7.19 6.04 30.76
CA GLY A 430 -6.93 7.04 31.80
C GLY A 430 -6.85 8.45 31.22
N LEU A 431 -7.76 8.81 30.31
CA LEU A 431 -7.74 10.10 29.63
C LEU A 431 -7.99 11.25 30.61
N ASN A 432 -7.22 12.34 30.45
CA ASN A 432 -7.42 13.61 31.12
C ASN A 432 -7.57 14.74 30.09
N GLU A 433 -7.97 15.93 30.54
CA GLU A 433 -8.25 17.08 29.66
C GLU A 433 -7.00 17.63 28.97
N GLU A 434 -5.83 17.53 29.61
CA GLU A 434 -4.56 18.04 29.06
C GLU A 434 -4.06 17.18 27.89
N GLU A 435 -4.16 15.85 28.01
CA GLU A 435 -3.70 14.91 26.98
C GLU A 435 -4.70 14.78 25.83
N GLY A 436 -6.00 14.78 26.14
CA GLY A 436 -7.03 14.55 25.13
C GLY A 436 -7.09 13.10 24.59
N PRO A 437 -8.10 12.78 23.77
CA PRO A 437 -8.37 11.40 23.35
C PRO A 437 -7.33 10.85 22.37
N VAL A 438 -6.83 11.67 21.45
CA VAL A 438 -5.91 11.20 20.39
C VAL A 438 -4.54 10.86 20.97
N ARG A 439 -3.97 11.73 21.79
CA ARG A 439 -2.67 11.45 22.43
C ARG A 439 -2.77 10.31 23.44
N GLY A 440 -3.89 10.18 24.16
CA GLY A 440 -4.12 9.04 25.04
C GLY A 440 -4.22 7.70 24.27
N LEU A 441 -4.78 7.72 23.06
CA LEU A 441 -4.80 6.56 22.16
C LEU A 441 -3.38 6.21 21.70
N ILE A 442 -2.61 7.20 21.23
CA ILE A 442 -1.20 7.03 20.84
C ILE A 442 -0.38 6.50 22.00
N ARG A 443 -0.53 7.05 23.22
CA ARG A 443 0.14 6.59 24.43
C ARG A 443 -0.18 5.12 24.72
N SER A 444 -1.44 4.73 24.60
CA SER A 444 -1.89 3.35 24.81
C SER A 444 -1.24 2.37 23.83
N GLY A 445 -1.15 2.75 22.55
CA GLY A 445 -0.46 1.95 21.53
C GLY A 445 1.05 1.89 21.72
N MET A 446 1.68 3.02 22.01
CA MET A 446 3.10 3.11 22.33
C MET A 446 3.47 2.25 23.54
N ALA A 447 2.59 2.18 24.55
CA ALA A 447 2.78 1.35 25.75
C ALA A 447 2.55 -0.16 25.52
N SER A 448 1.79 -0.54 24.49
CA SER A 448 1.43 -1.95 24.23
C SER A 448 2.64 -2.89 24.06
N ALA A 449 2.39 -4.21 24.15
CA ALA A 449 3.41 -5.23 23.96
C ALA A 449 3.87 -5.35 22.49
N SER A 450 3.09 -4.88 21.51
CA SER A 450 3.41 -4.93 20.09
C SER A 450 4.79 -4.34 19.80
N ARG A 451 5.63 -5.10 19.09
CA ARG A 451 7.01 -4.69 18.76
C ARG A 451 7.05 -3.45 17.87
N LEU A 452 6.08 -3.29 16.99
CA LEU A 452 5.95 -2.09 16.18
C LEU A 452 4.65 -1.34 16.54
N PHE A 453 4.75 -0.02 16.69
CA PHE A 453 3.60 0.87 16.77
C PHE A 453 3.63 1.83 15.58
N ILE A 454 2.52 1.97 14.87
CA ILE A 454 2.33 2.88 13.75
C ILE A 454 1.14 3.78 14.05
N ALA A 455 1.24 5.07 13.73
CA ALA A 455 0.08 5.96 13.70
C ALA A 455 0.07 6.73 12.37
N PRO A 456 -1.11 6.93 11.75
CA PRO A 456 -1.29 7.87 10.65
C PRO A 456 -0.82 9.27 11.04
N MET A 457 -0.28 10.02 10.08
CA MET A 457 0.13 11.41 10.31
C MET A 457 -1.05 12.28 10.77
N GLN A 458 -2.27 11.97 10.33
CA GLN A 458 -3.51 12.63 10.76
C GLN A 458 -3.69 12.62 12.28
N ASP A 459 -3.32 11.52 12.94
CA ASP A 459 -3.45 11.38 14.39
C ASP A 459 -2.38 12.18 15.14
N TRP A 460 -1.16 12.25 14.62
CA TRP A 460 -0.12 13.13 15.17
C TRP A 460 -0.45 14.61 15.03
N LEU A 461 -1.26 14.94 14.02
CA LEU A 461 -1.79 16.28 13.77
C LEU A 461 -3.15 16.53 14.46
N GLU A 462 -3.72 15.51 15.10
CA GLU A 462 -5.02 15.55 15.79
C GLU A 462 -6.17 16.07 14.88
N LEU A 463 -6.15 15.70 13.60
CA LEU A 463 -7.15 16.12 12.60
C LEU A 463 -8.45 15.34 12.72
N ASP A 464 -9.56 15.94 12.29
CA ASP A 464 -10.90 15.34 12.34
C ASP A 464 -11.25 14.63 11.01
N ALA A 465 -12.52 14.24 10.82
CA ALA A 465 -12.97 13.36 9.74
C ALA A 465 -12.64 13.84 8.32
N GLU A 466 -12.45 15.14 8.10
CA GLU A 466 -12.01 15.71 6.82
C GLU A 466 -10.65 15.21 6.35
N ALA A 467 -9.83 14.69 7.27
CA ALA A 467 -8.50 14.15 6.95
C ALA A 467 -8.49 12.63 6.70
N ARG A 468 -9.66 11.98 6.69
CA ARG A 468 -9.79 10.54 6.42
C ARG A 468 -9.24 10.20 5.04
N MET A 469 -8.42 9.15 4.97
CA MET A 469 -7.78 8.73 3.71
C MET A 469 -8.75 7.94 2.82
N ASN A 470 -9.47 6.98 3.37
CA ASN A 470 -10.42 6.16 2.62
C ASN A 470 -11.66 5.83 3.46
N THR A 471 -12.82 5.88 2.82
CA THR A 471 -14.09 5.33 3.32
C THR A 471 -14.44 4.10 2.49
N PRO A 472 -14.21 2.88 3.02
CA PRO A 472 -14.50 1.64 2.30
C PRO A 472 -15.94 1.59 1.77
N GLY A 473 -16.11 1.10 0.54
CA GLY A 473 -17.42 1.00 -0.12
C GLY A 473 -17.91 2.30 -0.79
N THR A 474 -17.09 3.36 -0.82
CA THR A 474 -17.42 4.61 -1.53
C THR A 474 -16.47 4.87 -2.70
N VAL A 475 -16.86 5.74 -3.62
CA VAL A 475 -16.08 6.11 -4.82
C VAL A 475 -16.05 7.64 -4.95
N GLY A 476 -14.93 8.19 -5.41
CA GLY A 476 -14.81 9.60 -5.83
C GLY A 476 -14.31 10.59 -4.78
N CYS A 477 -14.27 10.22 -3.49
CA CYS A 477 -13.81 11.09 -2.39
C CYS A 477 -12.63 10.54 -1.59
N ASN A 478 -12.01 9.45 -2.06
CA ASN A 478 -10.96 8.72 -1.34
C ASN A 478 -9.58 9.06 -1.88
N TRP A 479 -8.56 8.80 -1.07
CA TRP A 479 -7.13 8.89 -1.40
C TRP A 479 -6.61 10.31 -1.64
N GLN A 480 -7.44 11.31 -1.37
CA GLN A 480 -7.16 12.70 -1.72
C GLN A 480 -6.46 13.48 -0.61
N TRP A 481 -6.55 13.06 0.66
CA TRP A 481 -6.03 13.87 1.77
C TRP A 481 -4.51 14.15 1.65
N ARG A 482 -4.14 15.40 1.94
CA ARG A 482 -2.76 15.90 1.98
C ARG A 482 -2.49 16.67 3.25
N MET A 483 -1.27 16.51 3.76
CA MET A 483 -0.74 17.33 4.84
C MET A 483 -0.47 18.75 4.35
N LEU A 484 -0.96 19.75 5.10
CA LEU A 484 -0.79 21.15 4.77
C LEU A 484 0.64 21.66 5.02
N PRO A 485 1.07 22.69 4.29
CA PRO A 485 2.32 23.37 4.56
C PRO A 485 2.52 23.78 6.02
N GLY A 486 3.71 23.51 6.56
CA GLY A 486 4.10 23.87 7.92
C GLY A 486 3.61 22.93 9.04
N GLN A 487 2.71 21.97 8.77
CA GLN A 487 2.21 21.04 9.78
C GLN A 487 3.30 20.09 10.34
N ARG A 488 4.31 19.74 9.54
CA ARG A 488 5.50 18.95 9.95
C ARG A 488 6.56 19.78 10.69
N SER A 489 6.14 20.49 11.74
CA SER A 489 6.98 21.43 12.48
C SER A 489 8.10 20.75 13.30
N GLY A 490 9.13 21.53 13.65
CA GLY A 490 10.19 21.07 14.57
C GLY A 490 9.66 20.73 15.98
N GLN A 491 8.65 21.46 16.44
CA GLN A 491 7.99 21.20 17.73
C GLN A 491 7.26 19.85 17.71
N LEU A 492 6.49 19.58 16.65
CA LEU A 492 5.81 18.30 16.48
C LEU A 492 6.82 17.13 16.47
N ALA A 493 7.93 17.26 15.75
CA ALA A 493 8.98 16.25 15.75
C ALA A 493 9.57 16.02 17.16
N ALA A 494 9.79 17.09 17.94
CA ALA A 494 10.29 16.99 19.31
C ALA A 494 9.29 16.28 20.24
N ASP A 495 8.00 16.56 20.09
CA ASP A 495 6.94 15.94 20.89
C ASP A 495 6.77 14.46 20.56
N ILE A 496 6.73 14.10 19.27
CA ILE A 496 6.74 12.69 18.83
C ILE A 496 7.97 11.97 19.42
N ARG A 497 9.16 12.57 19.30
CA ARG A 497 10.39 11.97 19.82
C ARG A 497 10.35 11.77 21.32
N ARG A 498 9.74 12.68 22.08
CA ARG A 498 9.57 12.57 23.53
C ARG A 498 8.74 11.34 23.86
N VAL A 499 7.60 11.15 23.20
CA VAL A 499 6.73 9.98 23.38
C VAL A 499 7.47 8.69 22.99
N THR A 500 8.12 8.67 21.83
CA THR A 500 8.90 7.52 21.36
C THR A 500 10.05 7.16 22.32
N ARG A 501 10.69 8.15 22.96
CA ARG A 501 11.68 7.92 24.02
C ARG A 501 11.05 7.30 25.27
N THR A 502 9.97 7.89 25.78
CA THR A 502 9.29 7.46 27.00
C THR A 502 8.94 5.97 26.95
N PHE A 503 8.52 5.46 25.79
CA PHE A 503 8.13 4.06 25.63
C PHE A 503 9.23 3.14 25.08
N GLY A 504 10.48 3.62 25.07
CA GLY A 504 11.64 2.81 24.68
C GLY A 504 11.63 2.35 23.21
N ARG A 505 11.05 3.17 22.32
CA ARG A 505 10.89 2.87 20.88
C ARG A 505 11.86 3.64 19.97
N ILE A 506 12.76 4.44 20.54
CA ILE A 506 13.80 5.14 19.76
C ILE A 506 14.74 4.13 19.10
N PRO A 507 15.11 4.31 17.82
CA PRO A 507 16.11 3.49 17.16
C PRO A 507 17.41 3.46 17.97
N LYS A 508 17.89 2.26 18.29
CA LYS A 508 19.20 2.10 18.93
C LYS A 508 20.28 2.63 17.99
N ALA A 509 21.25 3.38 18.53
CA ALA A 509 22.41 3.77 17.75
C ALA A 509 23.11 2.51 17.23
N ARG A 510 23.25 2.38 15.91
CA ARG A 510 24.08 1.31 15.32
C ARG A 510 25.47 1.44 15.92
N ARG A 511 25.88 0.51 16.78
CA ARG A 511 27.29 0.37 17.18
C ARG A 511 28.07 0.19 15.88
N ARG A 512 28.89 1.18 15.50
CA ARG A 512 29.89 1.00 14.44
C ARG A 512 30.67 -0.25 14.82
N LYS A 513 30.53 -1.33 14.03
CA LYS A 513 31.47 -2.45 14.11
C LYS A 513 32.83 -1.84 13.84
N ARG A 514 33.70 -1.81 14.86
CA ARG A 514 35.10 -1.46 14.70
C ARG A 514 35.80 -2.55 13.91
#